data_AF-A0A4S4KD55-F1
#
_entry.id   AF-A0A4S4KD55-F1
#
_cell.length_a   1.000
_cell.length_b   1.000
_cell.length_c   1.000
_cell.angle_alpha   90.00
_cell.angle_beta   90.00
_cell.angle_gamma   90.00
#
_symmetry.space_group_name_H-M   'P 1'
#
loop_
_entity.id
_entity.type
_entity.pdbx_description
1 polymer ?
#
loop_
_entity_poly.entity_id
_entity_poly.type
_entity_poly.pdbx_seq_one_letter_code
_entity_poly.pdbx_strand_id
1 'polypeptide(L)'
;MDATREIDGAKVFIKAVKRSTRELDFPFCFSPNELQDDSCNHFLPALQLLDDPLDAETVLVITPYVRPYDNPGFSTLEEVFDFMEQTLKGLQHMHDQGMAHRNCDEDAIVMDARSLYPKGHHPLDIFILGNLFYDLLDRYRGLVFLKALPYEMTRDIPELRPTALTAYNLLQKLKASVPAWELRWRLEPPQEGYWIGVARDCRALTRELTYHVNDTLHNRDR
;
A
#
# COMPACT_ATOMS: atom_id res chain seq x y z
N MET A 1 7.87 9.00 1.91
CA MET A 1 8.28 9.98 2.94
C MET A 1 7.00 10.35 3.65
N ASP A 2 6.84 9.98 4.91
CA ASP A 2 5.59 10.21 5.64
C ASP A 2 5.51 11.68 6.06
N ALA A 3 4.42 12.36 5.71
CA ALA A 3 4.21 13.75 6.09
C ALA A 3 3.76 13.84 7.56
N THR A 4 4.34 14.80 8.28
CA THR A 4 4.03 15.05 9.70
C THR A 4 3.70 16.52 9.89
N ARG A 5 2.67 16.81 10.67
CA ARG A 5 2.31 18.16 11.07
C ARG A 5 3.26 18.66 12.15
N GLU A 6 3.82 19.87 11.98
CA GLU A 6 4.86 20.39 12.88
C GLU A 6 4.37 20.69 14.30
N ILE A 7 3.10 21.08 14.46
CA ILE A 7 2.57 21.55 15.75
C ILE A 7 2.51 20.45 16.82
N ASP A 8 2.19 19.23 16.41
CA ASP A 8 1.92 18.10 17.30
C ASP A 8 2.59 16.78 16.86
N GLY A 9 3.33 16.80 15.75
CA GLY A 9 3.98 15.62 15.19
C GLY A 9 2.99 14.59 14.61
N ALA A 10 1.70 14.92 14.47
CA ALA A 10 0.71 13.99 13.95
C ALA A 10 0.98 13.66 12.47
N LYS A 11 0.81 12.39 12.10
CA LYS A 11 0.87 11.98 10.69
C LYS A 11 -0.32 12.56 9.93
N VAL A 12 -0.08 12.92 8.67
CA VAL A 12 -1.11 13.45 7.76
C VAL A 12 -1.02 12.78 6.39
N PHE A 13 -2.13 12.78 5.65
CA PHE A 13 -2.14 12.48 4.22
C PHE A 13 -2.16 13.77 3.42
N ILE A 14 -1.50 13.74 2.26
CA ILE A 14 -1.49 14.83 1.29
C ILE A 14 -2.14 14.31 0.01
N LYS A 15 -3.33 14.81 -0.32
CA LYS A 15 -4.03 14.49 -1.56
C LYS A 15 -3.88 15.68 -2.53
N ALA A 16 -3.34 15.43 -3.71
CA ALA A 16 -3.34 16.40 -4.79
C ALA A 16 -4.71 16.42 -5.50
N VAL A 17 -5.37 17.57 -5.52
CA VAL A 17 -6.71 17.76 -6.10
C VAL A 17 -6.65 18.90 -7.12
N LYS A 18 -7.17 18.66 -8.33
CA LYS A 18 -7.25 19.70 -9.35
C LYS A 18 -8.31 20.74 -8.98
N ARG A 19 -8.01 22.01 -9.14
CA ARG A 19 -8.95 23.13 -8.90
C ARG A 19 -10.22 23.07 -9.73
N SER A 20 -10.17 22.40 -10.88
CA SER A 20 -11.32 22.23 -11.78
C SER A 20 -12.35 21.22 -11.27
N THR A 21 -12.04 20.43 -10.23
CA THR A 21 -12.99 19.50 -9.63
C THR A 21 -13.83 20.19 -8.56
N ARG A 22 -15.02 19.65 -8.31
CA ARG A 22 -15.90 20.11 -7.22
C ARG A 22 -15.53 19.54 -5.85
N GLU A 23 -14.43 18.77 -5.75
CA GLU A 23 -13.97 18.25 -4.46
C GLU A 23 -13.52 19.35 -3.51
N LEU A 24 -13.08 20.50 -4.04
CA LEU A 24 -12.71 21.63 -3.20
C LEU A 24 -13.93 22.43 -2.74
N ASP A 25 -15.09 22.30 -3.37
CA ASP A 25 -16.29 23.09 -3.05
C ASP A 25 -16.98 22.65 -1.73
N PHE A 26 -16.51 21.55 -1.11
CA PHE A 26 -17.12 21.03 0.10
C PHE A 26 -16.87 21.95 1.31
N PRO A 27 -17.89 22.21 2.17
CA PRO A 27 -17.74 23.02 3.38
C PRO A 27 -16.60 22.54 4.30
N PHE A 28 -16.37 21.23 4.34
CA PHE A 28 -15.32 20.58 5.13
C PHE A 28 -13.89 20.90 4.63
N CYS A 29 -13.74 21.42 3.41
CA CYS A 29 -12.47 21.93 2.90
C CYS A 29 -12.16 23.36 3.40
N PHE A 30 -13.18 24.15 3.75
CA PHE A 30 -13.05 25.58 4.04
C PHE A 30 -13.30 25.97 5.50
N SER A 31 -13.96 25.13 6.29
CA SER A 31 -14.20 25.38 7.73
C SER A 31 -13.66 24.25 8.63
N PRO A 32 -12.32 24.14 8.81
CA PRO A 32 -11.71 23.10 9.66
C PRO A 32 -12.15 23.16 11.14
N ASN A 33 -12.49 24.35 11.64
CA ASN A 33 -12.76 24.60 13.05
C ASN A 33 -14.25 24.59 13.43
N GLU A 34 -15.17 24.74 12.47
CA GLU A 34 -16.61 24.88 12.77
C GLU A 34 -17.37 23.54 12.68
N LEU A 35 -16.77 22.53 12.03
CA LEU A 35 -17.41 21.24 11.75
C LEU A 35 -16.78 20.07 12.53
N GLN A 36 -15.70 20.31 13.29
CA GLN A 36 -15.04 19.27 14.11
C GLN A 36 -15.79 18.92 15.39
N ASP A 37 -16.69 19.79 15.87
CA ASP A 37 -17.46 19.59 17.11
C ASP A 37 -18.85 18.96 16.86
N ASP A 38 -19.24 18.75 15.60
CA ASP A 38 -20.48 18.02 15.30
C ASP A 38 -20.23 16.52 15.35
N SER A 39 -20.74 15.87 16.40
CA SER A 39 -20.71 14.41 16.56
C SER A 39 -21.38 13.63 15.42
N CYS A 40 -22.16 14.29 14.56
CA CYS A 40 -22.78 13.70 13.38
C CYS A 40 -21.93 13.86 12.11
N ASN A 41 -20.84 14.63 12.17
CA ASN A 41 -19.96 14.86 11.03
C ASN A 41 -18.91 13.74 10.91
N HIS A 42 -19.28 12.70 10.16
CA HIS A 42 -18.39 11.58 9.84
C HIS A 42 -17.56 11.82 8.55
N PHE A 43 -17.41 13.07 8.09
CA PHE A 43 -16.54 13.38 6.95
C PHE A 43 -15.08 13.52 7.35
N LEU A 44 -14.19 13.06 6.46
CA LEU A 44 -12.76 13.30 6.60
C LEU A 44 -12.48 14.81 6.48
N PRO A 45 -12.03 15.50 7.54
CA PRO A 45 -11.83 16.94 7.49
C PRO A 45 -10.57 17.29 6.70
N ALA A 46 -10.59 18.40 5.96
CA ALA A 46 -9.36 19.04 5.51
C ALA A 46 -8.75 19.82 6.67
N LEU A 47 -7.54 19.45 7.08
CA LEU A 47 -6.79 20.17 8.10
C LEU A 47 -6.20 21.46 7.54
N GLN A 48 -5.75 21.43 6.29
CA GLN A 48 -5.12 22.55 5.60
C GLN A 48 -5.20 22.38 4.08
N LEU A 49 -5.30 23.49 3.35
CA LEU A 49 -5.15 23.53 1.90
C LEU A 49 -3.85 24.28 1.58
N LEU A 50 -3.04 23.74 0.68
CA LEU A 50 -1.80 24.34 0.22
C LEU A 50 -1.79 24.42 -1.31
N ASP A 51 -1.27 25.50 -1.88
CA ASP A 51 -1.04 25.56 -3.32
C ASP A 51 0.14 24.66 -3.70
N ASP A 52 0.03 23.92 -4.80
CA ASP A 52 1.16 23.15 -5.31
C ASP A 52 2.18 24.10 -5.96
N PRO A 53 3.44 24.15 -5.48
CA PRO A 53 4.46 25.04 -6.05
C PRO A 53 4.91 24.66 -7.46
N LEU A 54 4.59 23.45 -7.93
CA LEU A 54 4.96 22.93 -9.25
C LEU A 54 3.80 22.97 -10.25
N ASP A 55 2.56 23.02 -9.78
CA ASP A 55 1.36 23.00 -10.62
C ASP A 55 0.27 23.95 -10.09
N ALA A 56 0.10 25.09 -10.75
CA ALA A 56 -0.87 26.11 -10.37
C ALA A 56 -2.35 25.62 -10.40
N GLU A 57 -2.64 24.57 -11.17
CA GLU A 57 -3.98 23.99 -11.28
C GLU A 57 -4.28 22.97 -10.19
N THR A 58 -3.33 22.70 -9.29
CA THR A 58 -3.43 21.69 -8.25
C THR A 58 -3.37 22.34 -6.86
N VAL A 59 -4.22 21.84 -5.97
CA VAL A 59 -4.24 22.14 -4.54
C VAL A 59 -3.91 20.87 -3.78
N LEU A 60 -2.98 20.97 -2.84
CA LEU A 60 -2.63 19.91 -1.91
C LEU A 60 -3.55 20.01 -0.70
N VAL A 61 -4.44 19.03 -0.55
CA VAL A 61 -5.36 18.89 0.56
C VAL A 61 -4.69 18.04 1.64
N ILE A 62 -4.49 18.62 2.82
CA ILE A 62 -3.92 17.94 3.99
C ILE A 62 -5.06 17.40 4.84
N THR A 63 -5.06 16.10 5.09
CA THR A 63 -6.09 15.40 5.90
C THR A 63 -5.45 14.63 7.05
N PRO A 64 -6.23 14.22 8.08
CA PRO A 64 -5.75 13.26 9.07
C PRO A 64 -5.24 11.98 8.40
N TYR A 65 -4.31 11.29 9.07
CA TYR A 65 -3.84 10.00 8.60
C TYR A 65 -4.92 8.92 8.84
N VAL A 66 -5.48 8.38 7.77
CA VAL A 66 -6.61 7.43 7.78
C VAL A 66 -6.31 6.19 6.93
N ARG A 67 -7.07 5.11 7.11
CA ARG A 67 -6.90 3.84 6.40
C ARG A 67 -8.17 3.46 5.63
N PRO A 68 -8.13 2.53 4.66
CA PRO A 68 -9.34 1.90 4.13
C PRO A 68 -10.18 1.32 5.28
N TYR A 69 -11.50 1.46 5.16
CA TYR A 69 -12.45 1.11 6.23
C TYR A 69 -12.40 -0.36 6.66
N ASP A 70 -11.95 -1.26 5.80
CA ASP A 70 -11.87 -2.71 5.99
C ASP A 70 -10.45 -3.19 6.31
N ASN A 71 -9.56 -2.28 6.72
CA ASN A 71 -8.19 -2.61 7.04
C ASN A 71 -7.78 -2.04 8.41
N PRO A 72 -7.64 -2.90 9.45
CA PRO A 72 -7.87 -4.35 9.43
C PRO A 72 -9.36 -4.67 9.26
N GLY A 73 -9.67 -5.89 8.81
CA GLY A 73 -11.05 -6.31 8.62
C GLY A 73 -11.84 -6.32 9.94
N PHE A 74 -13.15 -6.15 9.82
CA PHE A 74 -14.07 -6.21 10.96
C PHE A 74 -13.95 -7.56 11.69
N SER A 75 -13.79 -7.50 13.01
CA SER A 75 -13.64 -8.65 13.90
C SER A 75 -14.93 -8.98 14.66
N THR A 76 -15.84 -8.00 14.80
CA THR A 76 -17.11 -8.18 15.51
C THR A 76 -18.30 -7.67 14.70
N LEU A 77 -19.49 -8.21 14.98
CA LEU A 77 -20.73 -7.72 14.37
C LEU A 77 -21.02 -6.27 14.80
N GLU A 78 -20.58 -5.87 15.98
CA GLU A 78 -20.72 -4.51 16.51
C GLU A 78 -19.94 -3.50 15.66
N GLU A 79 -18.70 -3.81 15.28
CA GLU A 79 -17.91 -2.94 14.39
C GLU A 79 -18.56 -2.75 13.01
N VAL A 80 -19.22 -3.78 12.50
CA VAL A 80 -19.97 -3.70 11.23
C VAL A 80 -21.18 -2.76 11.38
N PHE A 81 -21.94 -2.88 12.48
CA PHE A 81 -23.05 -1.98 12.75
C PHE A 81 -22.60 -0.54 12.98
N ASP A 82 -21.51 -0.34 13.71
CA ASP A 82 -20.92 1.00 13.94
C ASP A 82 -20.47 1.64 12.61
N PHE A 83 -19.78 0.89 11.76
CA PHE A 83 -19.43 1.32 10.40
C PHE A 83 -20.67 1.74 9.58
N MET A 84 -21.71 0.91 9.56
CA MET A 84 -22.94 1.22 8.82
C MET A 84 -23.64 2.47 9.37
N GLU A 85 -23.71 2.59 10.69
CA GLU A 85 -24.34 3.73 11.38
C GLU A 85 -23.59 5.04 11.08
N GLN A 86 -22.27 5.05 11.22
CA GLN A 86 -21.44 6.23 10.93
C GLN A 86 -21.54 6.65 9.45
N THR A 87 -21.51 5.67 8.53
CA THR A 87 -21.63 5.95 7.09
C THR A 87 -22.98 6.58 6.74
N LEU A 88 -24.08 6.05 7.30
CA LEU A 88 -25.42 6.58 7.07
C LEU A 88 -25.63 7.96 7.73
N LYS A 89 -25.09 8.18 8.93
CA LYS A 89 -25.12 9.49 9.60
C LYS A 89 -24.39 10.56 8.79
N GLY A 90 -23.19 10.25 8.29
CA GLY A 90 -22.45 11.15 7.41
C GLY A 90 -23.24 11.49 6.14
N LEU A 91 -23.85 10.49 5.51
CA LEU A 91 -24.67 10.70 4.32
C LEU A 91 -25.92 11.55 4.61
N GLN A 92 -26.61 11.31 5.73
CA GLN A 92 -27.74 12.12 6.17
C GLN A 92 -27.33 13.58 6.39
N HIS A 93 -26.24 13.82 7.12
CA HIS A 93 -25.72 15.16 7.38
C HIS A 93 -25.42 15.91 6.08
N MET A 94 -24.88 15.22 5.07
CA MET A 94 -24.65 15.80 3.75
C MET A 94 -25.96 16.20 3.06
N HIS A 95 -26.96 15.32 3.10
CA HIS A 95 -28.27 15.59 2.51
C HIS A 95 -28.98 16.77 3.19
N ASP A 96 -28.87 16.90 4.52
CA ASP A 96 -29.43 18.02 5.28
C ASP A 96 -28.80 19.37 4.88
N GLN A 97 -27.55 19.35 4.42
CA GLN A 97 -26.85 20.51 3.86
C GLN A 97 -27.10 20.70 2.35
N GLY A 98 -27.99 19.91 1.74
CA GLY A 98 -28.32 20.00 0.31
C GLY A 98 -27.21 19.48 -0.62
N MET A 99 -26.27 18.72 -0.09
CA MET A 99 -25.17 18.12 -0.84
C MET A 99 -25.47 16.65 -1.16
N ALA A 100 -24.90 16.14 -2.25
CA ALA A 100 -24.93 14.73 -2.59
C ALA A 100 -23.50 14.25 -2.84
N HIS A 101 -23.10 13.13 -2.23
CA HIS A 101 -21.71 12.67 -2.28
C HIS A 101 -21.34 12.22 -3.69
N ARG A 102 -22.29 11.56 -4.37
CA ARG A 102 -22.23 11.09 -5.77
C ARG A 102 -21.13 10.07 -6.08
N ASN A 103 -20.21 9.79 -5.15
CA ASN A 103 -19.17 8.77 -5.29
C ASN A 103 -18.95 7.99 -3.98
N CYS A 104 -19.98 7.30 -3.46
CA CYS A 104 -19.84 6.44 -2.27
C CYS A 104 -19.27 5.07 -2.67
N ASP A 105 -18.02 5.04 -3.12
CA ASP A 105 -17.27 3.83 -3.43
C ASP A 105 -16.34 3.42 -2.27
N GLU A 106 -15.71 2.25 -2.39
CA GLU A 106 -14.83 1.69 -1.36
C GLU A 106 -13.65 2.61 -1.03
N ASP A 107 -13.16 3.37 -2.02
CA ASP A 107 -12.05 4.31 -1.86
C ASP A 107 -12.44 5.61 -1.14
N ALA A 108 -13.74 5.94 -1.10
CA ALA A 108 -14.26 7.13 -0.42
C ALA A 108 -14.45 6.91 1.09
N ILE A 109 -14.52 5.66 1.55
CA ILE A 109 -14.78 5.36 2.96
C ILE A 109 -13.48 4.96 3.66
N VAL A 110 -13.17 5.69 4.71
CA VAL A 110 -11.92 5.57 5.45
C VAL A 110 -12.19 5.45 6.94
N MET A 111 -11.24 4.86 7.66
CA MET A 111 -11.27 4.74 9.12
C MET A 111 -10.11 5.49 9.76
N ASP A 112 -10.37 6.04 10.95
CA ASP A 112 -9.33 6.54 11.83
C ASP A 112 -8.72 5.39 12.64
N ALA A 113 -7.51 4.99 12.26
CA ALA A 113 -6.80 3.88 12.89
C ALA A 113 -5.88 4.29 14.05
N ARG A 114 -5.95 5.55 14.53
CA ARG A 114 -5.11 6.02 15.66
C ARG A 114 -5.35 5.24 16.94
N SER A 115 -6.60 4.87 17.22
CA SER A 115 -6.99 4.07 18.39
C SER A 115 -6.46 2.63 18.31
N LEU A 116 -6.42 2.05 17.10
CA LEU A 116 -5.87 0.72 16.86
C LEU A 116 -4.34 0.69 16.99
N TYR A 117 -3.68 1.79 16.63
CA TYR A 117 -2.22 1.89 16.55
C TYR A 117 -1.68 3.09 17.33
N PRO A 118 -1.75 3.10 18.67
CA PRO A 118 -1.37 4.24 19.50
C PRO A 118 0.11 4.63 19.40
N LYS A 119 0.96 3.77 18.82
CA LYS A 119 2.39 4.03 18.57
C LYS A 119 2.70 4.48 17.14
N GLY A 120 1.67 4.68 16.31
CA GLY A 120 1.80 5.04 14.89
C GLY A 120 2.15 3.85 13.99
N HIS A 121 1.99 4.06 12.69
CA HIS A 121 2.08 3.02 11.67
C HIS A 121 3.08 3.40 10.56
N HIS A 122 4.25 2.76 10.57
CA HIS A 122 5.10 2.44 9.41
C HIS A 122 4.90 1.02 8.80
N PRO A 123 4.11 0.08 9.37
CA PRO A 123 3.98 -1.27 8.79
C PRO A 123 3.20 -1.38 7.48
N LEU A 124 2.71 -0.27 6.90
CA LEU A 124 1.93 -0.30 5.66
C LEU A 124 2.82 -0.63 4.45
N ASP A 125 3.99 -0.01 4.34
CA ASP A 125 4.93 -0.30 3.25
C ASP A 125 5.33 -1.78 3.26
N ILE A 126 5.57 -2.33 4.45
CA ILE A 126 5.90 -3.75 4.63
C ILE A 126 4.71 -4.64 4.25
N PHE A 127 3.50 -4.28 4.65
CA PHE A 127 2.29 -5.03 4.29
C PHE A 127 1.98 -4.98 2.78
N ILE A 128 2.10 -3.81 2.15
CA ILE A 128 1.91 -3.64 0.70
C ILE A 128 2.96 -4.44 -0.06
N LEU A 129 4.24 -4.33 0.33
CA LEU A 129 5.30 -5.13 -0.28
C LEU A 129 5.10 -6.63 -0.05
N GLY A 130 4.57 -7.03 1.11
CA GLY A 130 4.25 -8.41 1.40
C GLY A 130 3.16 -8.97 0.47
N ASN A 131 2.10 -8.21 0.22
CA ASN A 131 1.06 -8.60 -0.74
C ASN A 131 1.59 -8.61 -2.19
N LEU A 132 2.38 -7.61 -2.57
CA LEU A 132 3.06 -7.59 -3.87
C LEU A 132 3.95 -8.83 -4.06
N PHE A 133 4.60 -9.28 -2.99
CA PHE A 133 5.40 -10.50 -3.03
C PHE A 133 4.51 -11.74 -3.13
N TYR A 134 3.37 -11.84 -2.45
CA TYR A 134 2.40 -12.93 -2.69
C TYR A 134 1.97 -12.99 -4.15
N ASP A 135 1.60 -11.85 -4.75
CA ASP A 135 1.26 -11.77 -6.17
C ASP A 135 2.41 -12.26 -7.06
N LEU A 136 3.66 -11.95 -6.70
CA LEU A 136 4.85 -12.45 -7.40
C LEU A 136 4.99 -13.97 -7.28
N LEU A 137 4.73 -14.54 -6.10
CA LEU A 137 4.80 -15.98 -5.85
C LEU A 137 3.73 -16.74 -6.64
N ASP A 138 2.56 -16.15 -6.87
CA ASP A 138 1.49 -16.77 -7.65
C ASP A 138 1.75 -16.72 -9.16
N ARG A 139 2.55 -15.74 -9.63
CA ARG A 139 2.92 -15.58 -11.04
C ARG A 139 3.98 -16.56 -11.55
N TYR A 140 4.76 -17.19 -10.67
CA TYR A 140 5.87 -18.05 -11.05
C TYR A 140 5.94 -19.33 -10.21
N ARG A 141 6.20 -20.46 -10.88
CA ARG A 141 6.44 -21.74 -10.20
C ARG A 141 7.80 -21.75 -9.50
N GLY A 142 7.96 -22.64 -8.52
CA GLY A 142 9.23 -22.87 -7.82
C GLY A 142 9.54 -21.89 -6.69
N LEU A 143 8.74 -20.83 -6.47
CA LEU A 143 9.00 -19.83 -5.44
C LEU A 143 8.38 -20.14 -4.07
N VAL A 144 7.88 -21.36 -3.84
CA VAL A 144 7.17 -21.74 -2.61
C VAL A 144 8.05 -21.54 -1.36
N PHE A 145 9.37 -21.72 -1.47
CA PHE A 145 10.31 -21.51 -0.37
C PHE A 145 10.36 -20.05 0.12
N LEU A 146 9.95 -19.08 -0.71
CA LEU A 146 9.91 -17.67 -0.34
C LEU A 146 8.67 -17.31 0.48
N LYS A 147 7.64 -18.17 0.58
CA LYS A 147 6.35 -17.85 1.24
C LYS A 147 6.49 -17.33 2.67
N ALA A 148 7.51 -17.75 3.40
CA ALA A 148 7.76 -17.28 4.76
C ALA A 148 7.99 -15.76 4.85
N LEU A 149 8.57 -15.14 3.81
CA LEU A 149 8.83 -13.70 3.79
C LEU A 149 7.55 -12.85 3.69
N PRO A 150 6.71 -12.98 2.64
CA PRO A 150 5.46 -12.22 2.57
C PRO A 150 4.53 -12.55 3.73
N TYR A 151 4.50 -13.80 4.22
CA TYR A 151 3.72 -14.18 5.39
C TYR A 151 4.05 -13.33 6.64
N GLU A 152 5.34 -13.16 6.96
CA GLU A 152 5.74 -12.32 8.09
C GLU A 152 5.43 -10.83 7.82
N MET A 153 5.59 -10.39 6.57
CA MET A 153 5.33 -9.00 6.15
C MET A 153 3.83 -8.64 6.15
N THR A 154 2.93 -9.60 5.94
CA THR A 154 1.47 -9.38 5.86
C THR A 154 0.72 -9.81 7.12
N ARG A 155 1.39 -9.95 8.27
CA ARG A 155 0.70 -10.31 9.53
C ARG A 155 -0.46 -9.37 9.82
N ASP A 156 -1.58 -9.91 10.31
CA ASP A 156 -2.78 -9.12 10.59
C ASP A 156 -2.48 -7.99 11.58
N ILE A 157 -1.78 -8.33 12.66
CA ILE A 157 -1.31 -7.38 13.69
C ILE A 157 -0.07 -6.65 13.16
N PRO A 158 -0.13 -5.33 12.90
CA PRO A 158 0.98 -4.57 12.32
C PRO A 158 2.25 -4.53 13.17
N GLU A 159 2.13 -4.57 14.49
CA GLU A 159 3.26 -4.58 15.42
C GLU A 159 4.08 -5.86 15.33
N LEU A 160 3.48 -6.96 14.86
CA LEU A 160 4.16 -8.23 14.66
C LEU A 160 4.85 -8.32 13.29
N ARG A 161 4.60 -7.35 12.39
CA ARG A 161 5.28 -7.28 11.09
C ARG A 161 6.74 -6.88 11.29
N PRO A 162 7.67 -7.45 10.51
CA PRO A 162 9.08 -7.08 10.59
C PRO A 162 9.30 -5.64 10.11
N THR A 163 10.37 -5.01 10.59
CA THR A 163 10.87 -3.78 9.97
C THR A 163 11.47 -4.08 8.59
N ALA A 164 11.66 -3.06 7.75
CA ALA A 164 12.29 -3.21 6.44
C ALA A 164 13.67 -3.90 6.52
N LEU A 165 14.47 -3.55 7.54
CA LEU A 165 15.77 -4.18 7.79
C LEU A 165 15.63 -5.67 8.14
N THR A 166 14.68 -6.01 9.02
CA THR A 166 14.45 -7.41 9.42
C THR A 166 13.92 -8.24 8.24
N ALA A 167 13.00 -7.69 7.44
CA ALA A 167 12.49 -8.33 6.24
C ALA A 167 13.60 -8.54 5.20
N TYR A 168 14.47 -7.55 4.99
CA TYR A 168 15.64 -7.68 4.12
C TYR A 168 16.58 -8.80 4.59
N ASN A 169 16.88 -8.85 5.89
CA ASN A 169 17.72 -9.91 6.45
C ASN A 169 17.09 -11.30 6.30
N LEU A 170 15.77 -11.40 6.45
CA LEU A 170 15.02 -12.65 6.19
C LEU A 170 15.14 -13.07 4.72
N LEU A 171 14.98 -12.12 3.78
CA LEU A 171 15.17 -12.37 2.35
C LEU A 171 16.60 -12.86 2.05
N GLN A 172 17.63 -12.23 2.63
CA GLN A 172 19.02 -12.66 2.41
C GLN A 172 19.27 -14.08 2.93
N LYS A 173 18.68 -14.45 4.08
CA LYS A 173 18.76 -15.82 4.61
C LYS A 173 18.11 -16.83 3.65
N LEU A 174 16.92 -16.53 3.14
CA LEU A 174 16.22 -17.39 2.17
C LEU A 174 17.01 -17.50 0.85
N LYS A 175 17.58 -16.40 0.38
CA LYS A 175 18.44 -16.40 -0.82
C LYS A 175 19.69 -17.26 -0.61
N ALA A 176 20.31 -17.21 0.56
CA ALA A 176 21.50 -18.00 0.88
C ALA A 176 21.22 -19.52 0.96
N SER A 177 19.97 -19.92 1.23
CA SER A 177 19.58 -21.34 1.19
C SER A 177 19.40 -21.91 -0.21
N VAL A 178 19.41 -21.06 -1.25
CA VAL A 178 19.28 -21.49 -2.65
C VAL A 178 20.66 -21.56 -3.30
N PRO A 179 21.03 -22.67 -3.95
CA PRO A 179 22.31 -22.78 -4.64
C PRO A 179 22.40 -21.79 -5.81
N ALA A 180 23.61 -21.27 -6.07
CA ALA A 180 23.82 -20.17 -7.01
C ALA A 180 23.36 -20.46 -8.46
N TRP A 181 23.37 -21.73 -8.87
CA TRP A 181 22.90 -22.15 -10.18
C TRP A 181 21.36 -22.10 -10.29
N GLU A 182 20.64 -22.32 -9.20
CA GLU A 182 19.18 -22.26 -9.14
C GLU A 182 18.69 -20.81 -9.10
N LEU A 183 19.45 -19.91 -8.47
CA LEU A 183 19.22 -18.46 -8.56
C LEU A 183 19.35 -17.89 -9.98
N ARG A 184 20.07 -18.60 -10.85
CA ARG A 184 20.25 -18.27 -12.27
C ARG A 184 19.28 -19.02 -13.17
N TRP A 185 18.47 -19.91 -12.59
CA TRP A 185 17.48 -20.65 -13.33
C TRP A 185 16.32 -19.74 -13.77
N ARG A 186 15.66 -20.13 -14.86
CA ARG A 186 14.57 -19.35 -15.44
C ARG A 186 13.31 -19.48 -14.58
N LEU A 187 12.60 -18.37 -14.38
CA LEU A 187 11.26 -18.39 -13.78
C LEU A 187 10.21 -18.86 -14.80
N GLU A 188 9.37 -19.80 -14.39
CA GLU A 188 8.34 -20.41 -15.23
C GLU A 188 6.94 -19.93 -14.83
N PRO A 189 6.19 -19.26 -15.72
CA PRO A 189 4.80 -18.94 -15.47
C PRO A 189 3.93 -20.22 -15.42
N PRO A 190 2.88 -20.27 -14.58
CA PRO A 190 2.03 -21.45 -14.42
C PRO A 190 1.36 -21.98 -15.69
N GLN A 191 1.19 -21.14 -16.72
CA GLN A 191 0.49 -21.44 -17.98
C GLN A 191 1.45 -21.76 -19.14
N GLU A 192 2.75 -21.92 -18.88
CA GLU A 192 3.72 -22.22 -19.93
C GLU A 192 3.54 -23.67 -20.44
N GLY A 193 3.23 -23.82 -21.73
CA GLY A 193 3.10 -25.13 -22.35
C GLY A 193 4.45 -25.87 -22.38
N TYR A 194 4.43 -27.18 -22.08
CA TYR A 194 5.62 -28.02 -21.89
C TYR A 194 6.74 -27.79 -22.93
N TRP A 195 6.41 -27.79 -24.22
CA TRP A 195 7.40 -27.63 -25.30
C TRP A 195 7.96 -26.20 -25.42
N ILE A 196 7.17 -25.18 -25.08
CA ILE A 196 7.64 -23.79 -25.01
C ILE A 196 8.58 -23.63 -23.81
N GLY A 197 8.27 -24.29 -22.70
CA GLY A 197 9.13 -24.39 -21.51
C GLY A 197 10.50 -24.97 -21.87
N VAL A 198 10.53 -26.19 -22.43
CA VAL A 198 11.78 -26.87 -22.83
C VAL A 198 12.63 -26.02 -23.78
N ALA A 199 12.01 -25.41 -24.81
CA ALA A 199 12.75 -24.57 -25.75
C ALA A 199 13.35 -23.31 -25.08
N ARG A 200 12.64 -22.73 -24.11
CA ARG A 200 13.11 -21.57 -23.34
C ARG A 200 14.14 -21.94 -22.29
N ASP A 201 14.07 -23.15 -21.71
CA ASP A 201 15.06 -23.67 -20.77
C ASP A 201 16.39 -23.93 -21.48
N CYS A 202 16.36 -24.52 -22.68
CA CYS A 202 17.53 -24.65 -23.54
C CYS A 202 18.13 -23.27 -23.91
N ARG A 203 17.28 -22.26 -24.12
CA ARG A 203 17.72 -20.88 -24.41
C ARG A 203 18.30 -20.16 -23.19
N ALA A 204 17.79 -20.43 -21.99
CA ALA A 204 18.32 -19.90 -20.74
C ALA A 204 19.69 -20.51 -20.40
N LEU A 205 19.85 -21.82 -20.59
CA LEU A 205 21.12 -22.53 -20.45
C LEU A 205 22.19 -21.98 -21.42
N THR A 206 21.82 -21.70 -22.67
CA THR A 206 22.76 -21.10 -23.63
C THR A 206 23.13 -19.66 -23.27
N ARG A 207 22.22 -18.90 -22.64
CA ARG A 207 22.51 -17.54 -22.14
C ARG A 207 23.48 -17.54 -20.95
N GLU A 208 23.29 -18.42 -19.97
CA GLU A 208 24.22 -18.58 -18.85
C GLU A 208 25.61 -19.10 -19.30
N LEU A 209 25.64 -20.06 -20.25
CA LEU A 209 26.90 -20.53 -20.83
C LEU A 209 27.66 -19.41 -21.57
N THR A 210 26.95 -18.52 -22.27
CA THR A 210 27.59 -17.37 -22.94
C THR A 210 28.11 -16.32 -21.95
N TYR A 211 27.42 -16.08 -20.84
CA TYR A 211 27.94 -15.23 -19.77
C TYR A 211 29.20 -15.83 -19.13
N HIS A 212 29.20 -17.14 -18.81
CA HIS A 212 30.37 -17.81 -18.23
C HIS A 212 31.57 -17.91 -19.18
N VAL A 213 31.33 -18.13 -20.47
CA VAL A 213 32.39 -18.13 -21.50
C VAL A 213 32.98 -16.73 -21.70
N ASN A 214 32.16 -15.67 -21.71
CA ASN A 214 32.67 -14.30 -21.84
C ASN A 214 33.44 -13.83 -20.60
N ASP A 215 33.01 -14.22 -19.40
CA ASP A 215 33.69 -13.86 -18.13
C ASP A 215 35.04 -14.59 -17.98
N THR A 216 35.15 -15.83 -18.47
CA THR A 216 36.42 -16.58 -18.51
C THR A 216 37.36 -16.12 -19.63
N LEU A 217 36.84 -15.59 -20.74
CA LEU A 217 37.65 -15.00 -21.81
C LEU A 217 38.22 -13.62 -21.40
N HIS A 218 37.47 -12.77 -20.72
CA HIS A 218 37.95 -11.45 -20.26
C HIS A 218 38.98 -11.51 -19.11
N ASN A 219 39.01 -12.60 -18.34
CA ASN A 219 40.01 -12.81 -17.28
C ASN A 219 41.30 -13.49 -17.75
N ARG A 220 41.43 -13.85 -19.04
CA ARG A 220 42.66 -14.39 -19.63
C ARG A 220 43.54 -13.34 -20.33
N ASP A 221 43.03 -12.13 -20.52
CA ASP A 221 43.74 -11.00 -21.16
C ASP A 221 44.23 -9.93 -20.14
N ARG A 222 44.45 -10.32 -18.87
CA ARG A 222 45.13 -9.50 -17.84
C ARG A 222 46.30 -10.23 -17.22
#